data_AF-A0A0W8F8M2-F1
#
_entry.id   AF-A0A0W8F8M2-F1
#
_cell.length_a   1.000
_cell.length_b   1.000
_cell.length_c   1.000
_cell.angle_alpha   90.00
_cell.angle_beta   90.00
_cell.angle_gamma   90.00
#
_symmetry.space_group_name_H-M   'P 1'
#
loop_
_entity.id
_entity.type
_entity.pdbx_description
1 polymer ?
#
loop_
_entity_poly.entity_id
_entity_poly.type
_entity_poly.pdbx_seq_one_letter_code
_entity_poly.pdbx_strand_id
1 'polypeptide(L)'
;MQQLIAYFNHGQQPEEMPSFYRLSGDMVLAQSNKGDCFYVTTPKSCSCPASVYNPGKPCKHSRKYFPQPKKSREELEAEGEAILYNTVKRLAIPPDIRDSLPGWPEGAHGPVEAI
;
A
#
# COMPACT_ATOMS: atom_id res chain seq x y z
N MET A 1 -4.13 9.08 43.77
CA MET A 1 -4.29 9.33 42.32
C MET A 1 -5.72 8.97 41.93
N GLN A 2 -6.57 9.97 41.71
CA GLN A 2 -7.98 9.78 41.31
C GLN A 2 -8.03 9.48 39.81
N GLN A 3 -8.58 8.33 39.42
CA GLN A 3 -8.86 8.01 38.02
C GLN A 3 -10.16 8.72 37.61
N LEU A 4 -10.09 9.64 36.64
CA LEU A 4 -11.12 10.63 36.30
C LEU A 4 -12.09 10.18 35.19
N ILE A 5 -12.19 8.88 34.91
CA ILE A 5 -13.18 8.35 33.97
C ILE A 5 -13.94 7.24 34.68
N ALA A 6 -15.07 7.62 35.29
CA ALA A 6 -16.03 6.64 35.79
C ALA A 6 -16.62 5.90 34.59
N TYR A 7 -16.26 4.63 34.44
CA TYR A 7 -16.82 3.74 33.42
C TYR A 7 -18.27 3.40 33.81
N PHE A 8 -19.22 4.15 33.28
CA PHE A 8 -20.65 3.89 33.46
C PHE A 8 -21.11 2.87 32.41
N ASN A 9 -20.93 1.59 32.70
CA ASN A 9 -21.63 0.55 31.98
C ASN A 9 -23.09 0.58 32.46
N HIS A 10 -24.06 0.86 31.57
CA HIS A 10 -25.48 1.02 31.88
C HIS A 10 -26.16 -0.31 32.28
N GLY A 11 -25.60 -1.03 33.26
CA GLY A 11 -26.10 -2.32 33.72
C GLY A 11 -25.99 -3.45 32.69
N GLN A 12 -25.39 -3.21 31.53
CA GLN A 12 -25.12 -4.26 30.56
C GLN A 12 -23.89 -5.04 31.00
N GLN A 13 -23.99 -6.36 31.06
CA GLN A 13 -22.81 -7.18 31.27
C GLN A 13 -21.82 -6.94 30.12
N PRO A 14 -20.50 -6.90 30.38
CA PRO A 14 -19.51 -6.79 29.32
C PRO A 14 -19.67 -7.99 28.39
N GLU A 15 -20.37 -7.79 27.27
CA GLU A 15 -20.52 -8.80 26.24
C GLU A 15 -19.14 -9.09 25.65
N GLU A 16 -18.86 -10.36 25.34
CA GLU A 16 -17.57 -10.75 24.77
C GLU A 16 -17.29 -9.93 23.51
N MET A 17 -16.08 -9.35 23.46
CA MET A 17 -15.71 -8.35 22.47
C MET A 17 -15.98 -8.87 21.04
N PRO A 18 -17.00 -8.34 20.34
CA PRO A 18 -17.48 -8.93 19.10
C PRO A 18 -16.39 -8.86 18.03
N SER A 19 -16.19 -9.94 17.28
CA SER A 19 -15.12 -10.01 16.28
C SER A 19 -15.25 -8.99 15.12
N PHE A 20 -16.41 -8.35 15.01
CA PHE A 20 -16.74 -7.38 13.97
C PHE A 20 -17.76 -6.37 14.49
N TYR A 21 -17.50 -5.09 14.23
CA TYR A 21 -18.47 -4.02 14.48
C TYR A 21 -18.49 -3.06 13.29
N ARG A 22 -19.66 -2.86 12.69
CA ARG A 22 -19.85 -1.93 11.56
C ARG A 22 -20.31 -0.59 12.09
N LEU A 23 -19.46 0.43 11.99
CA LEU A 23 -19.79 1.80 12.41
C LEU A 23 -20.64 2.51 11.36
N SER A 24 -20.34 2.29 10.08
CA SER A 24 -21.03 2.93 8.95
C SER A 24 -20.91 2.07 7.68
N GLY A 25 -21.55 2.50 6.59
CA GLY A 25 -21.48 1.81 5.28
C GLY A 25 -20.03 1.47 4.87
N ASP A 26 -19.11 2.40 5.07
CA ASP A 26 -17.71 2.30 4.61
C ASP A 26 -16.69 2.20 5.75
N MET A 27 -17.14 1.96 6.99
CA MET A 27 -16.24 1.93 8.15
C MET A 27 -16.52 0.73 9.06
N VAL A 28 -15.47 -0.02 9.33
CA VAL A 28 -15.50 -1.27 10.10
C VAL A 28 -14.42 -1.23 11.18
N LEU A 29 -14.78 -1.69 12.38
CA LEU A 29 -13.83 -2.07 13.41
C LEU A 29 -13.44 -3.53 13.18
N ALA A 30 -12.18 -3.73 12.78
CA ALA A 30 -11.60 -5.03 12.55
C ALA A 30 -10.82 -5.46 13.80
N GLN A 31 -11.21 -6.59 14.39
CA GLN A 31 -10.49 -7.16 15.53
C GLN A 31 -9.11 -7.68 15.10
N SER A 32 -8.11 -7.52 15.96
CA SER A 32 -6.82 -8.17 15.80
C SER A 32 -6.96 -9.70 15.90
N ASN A 33 -6.01 -10.47 15.36
CA ASN A 33 -6.02 -11.94 15.56
C ASN A 33 -5.85 -12.34 17.03
N LYS A 34 -5.31 -11.43 17.87
CA LYS A 34 -5.10 -11.67 19.30
C LYS A 34 -6.35 -11.33 20.13
N GLY A 35 -7.35 -10.68 19.54
CA GLY A 35 -8.55 -10.25 20.27
C GLY A 35 -8.27 -9.15 21.30
N ASP A 36 -7.13 -8.47 21.21
CA ASP A 36 -6.68 -7.47 22.19
C ASP A 36 -7.05 -6.03 21.81
N CYS A 37 -7.29 -5.77 20.53
CA CYS A 37 -7.57 -4.43 20.03
C CYS A 37 -8.43 -4.45 18.76
N PHE A 38 -9.06 -3.31 18.50
CA PHE A 38 -9.74 -3.03 17.23
C PHE A 38 -8.97 -2.00 16.43
N TYR A 39 -8.91 -2.22 15.12
CA TYR A 39 -8.41 -1.27 14.15
C TYR A 39 -9.55 -0.72 13.31
N VAL A 40 -9.54 0.60 13.09
CA VAL A 40 -10.46 1.26 12.18
C VAL A 40 -10.02 0.95 10.76
N THR A 41 -10.94 0.37 9.98
CA THR A 41 -10.69 -0.06 8.62
C THR A 41 -11.71 0.59 7.69
N THR A 42 -11.20 1.23 6.65
CA THR A 42 -11.95 1.79 5.53
C THR A 42 -11.50 1.10 4.23
N PRO A 43 -12.21 1.27 3.10
CA PRO A 43 -11.77 0.76 1.80
C PRO A 43 -10.40 1.28 1.37
N LYS A 44 -10.02 2.48 1.83
CA LYS A 44 -8.80 3.20 1.41
C LYS A 44 -7.63 3.02 2.38
N SER A 45 -7.90 2.87 3.67
CA SER A 45 -6.86 2.84 4.70
C SER A 45 -7.28 2.03 5.93
N CYS A 46 -6.30 1.51 6.66
CA CYS A 46 -6.51 0.83 7.93
C CYS A 46 -5.57 1.43 8.98
N SER A 47 -6.02 1.56 10.23
CA SER A 47 -5.18 2.06 11.33
C SER A 47 -4.16 1.04 11.85
N CYS A 48 -4.12 -0.18 11.30
CA CYS A 48 -3.21 -1.20 11.77
C CYS A 48 -1.74 -0.89 11.40
N PRO A 49 -0.77 -1.37 12.19
CA PRO A 49 0.66 -1.15 11.91
C PRO A 49 1.07 -1.60 10.51
N ALA A 50 0.44 -2.66 9.98
CA ALA A 50 0.74 -3.14 8.63
C ALA A 50 0.44 -2.10 7.53
N SER A 51 -0.60 -1.28 7.71
CA SER A 51 -0.92 -0.18 6.78
C SER A 51 0.03 1.01 6.93
N VAL A 52 0.57 1.22 8.13
CA VAL A 52 1.56 2.27 8.41
C VAL A 52 2.90 1.93 7.76
N TYR A 53 3.37 0.69 7.93
CA TYR A 53 4.65 0.24 7.37
C TYR A 53 4.59 -0.07 5.86
N ASN A 54 3.41 -0.34 5.30
CA ASN A 54 3.22 -0.65 3.88
C ASN A 54 2.09 0.21 3.28
N PRO A 55 2.31 1.52 3.10
CA PRO A 55 1.29 2.40 2.53
C PRO A 55 0.92 1.96 1.10
N GLY A 56 -0.37 2.09 0.76
CA GLY A 56 -0.91 1.73 -0.56
C GLY A 56 -1.16 0.24 -0.80
N LYS A 57 -0.65 -0.66 0.06
CA LYS A 57 -0.95 -2.09 -0.02
C LYS A 57 -2.13 -2.45 0.91
N PRO A 58 -3.18 -3.13 0.42
CA PRO A 58 -4.30 -3.51 1.27
C PRO A 58 -3.83 -4.53 2.32
N CYS A 59 -3.99 -4.20 3.60
CA CYS A 59 -3.64 -5.05 4.73
C CYS A 59 -4.67 -6.18 4.95
N LYS A 60 -4.33 -7.17 5.79
CA LYS A 60 -5.23 -8.31 6.12
C LYS A 60 -6.63 -7.86 6.56
N HIS A 61 -6.71 -6.79 7.35
CA HIS A 61 -7.99 -6.26 7.82
C HIS A 61 -8.83 -5.68 6.68
N SER A 62 -8.24 -4.82 5.84
CA SER A 62 -8.92 -4.25 4.68
C SER A 62 -9.40 -5.34 3.72
N ARG A 63 -8.58 -6.35 3.40
CA ARG A 63 -8.96 -7.44 2.48
C ARG A 63 -10.10 -8.32 2.99
N LYS A 64 -10.20 -8.51 4.31
CA LYS A 64 -11.23 -9.37 4.92
C LYS A 64 -12.63 -8.74 4.80
N TYR A 65 -12.72 -7.42 4.95
CA TYR A 65 -14.00 -6.71 4.99
C TYR A 65 -14.32 -5.94 3.71
N PHE A 66 -13.29 -5.53 2.97
CA PHE A 66 -13.38 -4.82 1.70
C PHE A 66 -12.58 -5.61 0.64
N PRO A 67 -13.15 -6.70 0.11
CA PRO A 67 -12.52 -7.43 -0.98
C PRO A 67 -12.36 -6.47 -2.17
N GLN A 68 -11.10 -6.23 -2.56
CA GLN A 68 -10.82 -5.41 -3.74
C GLN A 68 -11.35 -6.13 -4.98
N PRO A 69 -11.91 -5.40 -5.96
CA PRO A 69 -12.20 -5.99 -7.25
C PRO A 69 -10.90 -6.59 -7.79
N LYS A 70 -10.90 -7.90 -8.06
CA LYS A 70 -9.79 -8.52 -8.76
C LYS A 70 -9.77 -7.88 -10.14
N LYS A 71 -8.68 -7.18 -10.48
CA LYS A 71 -8.44 -6.81 -11.88
C LYS A 71 -8.64 -8.07 -12.73
N SER A 72 -9.42 -7.93 -13.79
CA SER A 72 -9.71 -9.06 -14.65
C SER A 72 -8.40 -9.58 -15.26
N ARG A 73 -8.36 -10.87 -15.62
CA ARG A 73 -7.19 -11.48 -16.24
C ARG A 73 -6.76 -10.71 -17.51
N GLU A 74 -7.73 -10.22 -18.28
CA GLU A 74 -7.52 -9.36 -19.45
C GLU A 74 -6.80 -8.05 -19.11
N GLU A 75 -7.12 -7.43 -17.98
CA GLU A 75 -6.51 -6.15 -17.58
C GLU A 75 -5.04 -6.35 -17.16
N LEU A 76 -4.73 -7.47 -16.51
CA LEU A 76 -3.36 -7.86 -16.14
C LEU A 76 -2.54 -8.30 -17.36
N GLU A 77 -3.16 -9.00 -18.31
CA GLU A 77 -2.54 -9.40 -19.58
C GLU A 77 -2.25 -8.15 -20.45
N ALA A 78 -3.17 -7.19 -20.53
CA ALA A 78 -2.97 -5.92 -21.22
C ALA A 78 -1.85 -5.06 -20.59
N GLU A 79 -1.78 -5.00 -19.26
CA GLU A 79 -0.66 -4.34 -18.56
C GLU A 79 0.68 -5.06 -18.86
N GLY A 80 0.68 -6.38 -18.86
CA GLY A 80 1.86 -7.19 -19.19
C GLY A 80 2.35 -7.01 -20.63
N GLU A 81 1.43 -6.99 -21.59
CA GLU A 81 1.73 -6.74 -23.01
C GLU A 81 2.26 -5.32 -23.24
N ALA A 82 1.69 -4.32 -22.58
CA ALA A 82 2.18 -2.94 -22.64
C ALA A 82 3.61 -2.82 -22.08
N ILE A 83 3.93 -3.52 -20.99
CA ILE A 83 5.28 -3.55 -20.42
C ILE A 83 6.26 -4.23 -21.39
N LEU A 84 5.89 -5.39 -21.96
CA LEU A 84 6.72 -6.12 -22.92
C LEU A 84 6.98 -5.30 -24.20
N TYR A 85 5.96 -4.62 -24.73
CA TYR A 85 6.12 -3.74 -25.89
C TYR A 85 7.13 -2.62 -25.61
N ASN A 86 7.03 -1.98 -24.45
CA ASN A 86 7.93 -0.89 -24.08
C ASN A 86 9.37 -1.36 -23.83
N THR A 87 9.57 -2.54 -23.23
CA THR A 87 10.92 -3.09 -23.03
C THR A 87 11.56 -3.51 -24.34
N VAL A 88 10.83 -4.19 -25.24
CA VAL A 88 11.31 -4.52 -26.59
C VAL A 88 11.67 -3.26 -27.37
N LYS A 89 10.83 -2.23 -27.30
CA LYS A 89 11.10 -0.94 -27.96
C LYS A 89 12.35 -0.26 -27.42
N ARG A 90 12.63 -0.32 -26.11
CA ARG A 90 13.87 0.19 -25.53
C ARG A 90 15.10 -0.61 -25.93
N LEU A 91 14.98 -1.93 -25.99
CA LEU A 91 16.08 -2.82 -26.41
C LEU A 91 16.44 -2.67 -27.89
N ALA A 92 15.46 -2.29 -28.72
CA ALA A 92 15.67 -2.02 -30.13
C ALA A 92 16.29 -0.64 -30.41
N ILE A 93 16.42 0.23 -29.41
CA ILE A 93 17.16 1.49 -29.56
C ILE A 93 18.64 1.14 -29.64
N PRO A 94 19.34 1.46 -30.75
CA PRO A 94 20.79 1.28 -30.84
C PRO A 94 21.47 2.01 -29.68
N PRO A 95 22.52 1.44 -29.07
CA PRO A 95 23.28 2.15 -28.05
C PRO A 95 23.76 3.49 -28.61
N ASP A 96 23.71 4.55 -27.79
CA ASP A 96 24.21 5.85 -28.22
C ASP A 96 25.72 5.70 -28.47
N ILE A 97 26.22 6.28 -29.54
CA ILE A 97 27.66 6.26 -29.88
C ILE A 97 28.47 6.81 -28.70
N ARG A 98 27.87 7.72 -27.91
CA ARG A 98 28.43 8.29 -26.68
C ARG A 98 28.70 7.26 -25.58
N ASP A 99 27.95 6.15 -25.53
CA ASP A 99 28.12 5.09 -24.54
C ASP A 99 29.37 4.23 -24.81
N SER A 100 29.89 4.27 -26.04
CA SER A 100 31.08 3.51 -26.47
C SER A 100 32.36 4.35 -26.49
N LEU A 101 32.28 5.64 -26.14
CA LEU A 101 33.45 6.49 -26.08
C LEU A 101 34.24 6.19 -24.79
N PRO A 102 35.58 6.08 -24.85
CA PRO A 102 36.38 5.98 -23.64
C PRO A 102 36.09 7.20 -22.76
N GLY A 103 35.72 6.95 -21.50
CA GLY A 103 35.57 8.01 -20.51
C GLY A 103 36.86 8.82 -20.40
N TRP A 104 36.73 10.12 -20.14
CA TRP A 104 37.89 10.98 -19.93
C TRP A 104 38.78 10.38 -18.82
N PRO A 105 40.09 10.25 -19.02
CA PRO A 105 40.98 9.83 -17.95
C PRO A 105 40.83 10.87 -16.83
N GLU A 106 40.56 10.41 -15.60
CA GLU A 106 40.35 11.19 -14.36
C GLU A 106 38.91 11.58 -13.98
N GLY A 107 37.87 11.17 -14.72
CA GLY A 107 36.50 11.21 -14.21
C GLY A 107 35.94 12.61 -13.88
N ALA A 108 36.52 13.66 -14.47
CA ALA A 108 36.00 15.02 -14.39
C ALA A 108 35.16 15.36 -15.63
N HIS A 109 34.02 16.00 -15.36
CA HIS A 109 33.08 16.65 -16.27
C HIS A 109 33.63 16.95 -17.68
N GLY A 110 33.03 16.34 -18.70
CA GLY A 110 33.31 16.66 -20.11
C GLY A 110 33.04 18.14 -20.44
N PRO A 111 33.43 18.62 -21.64
CA PRO A 111 33.36 20.03 -21.99
C PRO A 111 31.93 20.54 -21.81
N VAL A 112 31.76 21.44 -20.85
CA VAL A 112 30.55 22.25 -20.69
C VAL A 112 30.44 23.05 -21.98
N GLU A 113 29.36 22.87 -22.74
CA GLU A 113 29.09 23.70 -23.93
C GLU A 113 29.12 25.16 -23.47
N ALA A 114 30.19 25.86 -23.85
CA ALA A 114 30.27 27.30 -23.71
C ALA A 114 29.24 27.90 -24.68
N ILE A 115 28.38 28.74 -24.12
CA ILE A 115 27.29 29.50 -24.76
C ILE A 115 27.75 30.12 -26.08
#